data_AF-A0ABD5WCT2-F1
#
_entry.id   AF-A0ABD5WCT2-F1
#
_cell.length_a   1.000
_cell.length_b   1.000
_cell.length_c   1.000
_cell.angle_alpha   90.00
_cell.angle_beta   90.00
_cell.angle_gamma   90.00
#
_symmetry.space_group_name_H-M   'P 1'
#
loop_
_entity.id
_entity.type
_entity.pdbx_description
1 polymer ?
#
loop_
_entity_poly.entity_id
_entity_poly.type
_entity_poly.pdbx_seq_one_letter_code
_entity_poly.pdbx_strand_id
1 'polypeptide(L)'
;MSDDDRIEAMYEHLAATAERPVARSASAYLGEAEAVARDLAERPADPATVRERAGHVVRLLREAGDTEDDEADEHVAAALALAEALAAGTGSDGASDSDDNGDSDDKGDSDDNGDSDDKGDNDDGDHRDGDGP
;
A
#
# COMPACT_ATOMS: atom_id res chain seq x y z
N MET A 1 7.85 13.59 6.75
CA MET A 1 7.62 13.41 5.30
C MET A 1 6.97 12.06 5.15
N SER A 2 5.74 12.05 4.65
CA SER A 2 4.93 10.84 4.44
C SER A 2 5.47 10.08 3.22
N ASP A 3 5.05 8.83 3.02
CA ASP A 3 5.46 8.09 1.82
C ASP A 3 4.91 8.73 0.53
N ASP A 4 3.70 9.31 0.60
CA ASP A 4 3.11 10.09 -0.50
C ASP A 4 3.96 11.32 -0.85
N ASP A 5 4.36 12.12 0.14
CA ASP A 5 5.26 13.27 -0.05
C ASP A 5 6.61 12.83 -0.67
N ARG A 6 7.14 11.67 -0.29
CA ARG A 6 8.39 11.13 -0.85
C ARG A 6 8.22 10.68 -2.30
N ILE A 7 7.07 10.09 -2.64
CA ILE A 7 6.74 9.67 -4.01
C ILE A 7 6.61 10.90 -4.91
N GLU A 8 5.93 11.95 -4.45
CA GLU A 8 5.79 13.19 -5.20
C GLU A 8 7.16 13.87 -5.41
N ALA A 9 7.97 14.01 -4.36
CA ALA A 9 9.32 14.56 -4.49
C ALA A 9 10.23 13.74 -5.43
N MET A 10 10.10 12.40 -5.39
CA MET A 10 10.83 11.51 -6.30
C MET A 10 10.42 11.76 -7.76
N TYR A 11 9.12 11.90 -8.02
CA TYR A 11 8.61 12.21 -9.35
C TYR A 11 9.10 13.58 -9.84
N GLU A 12 9.06 14.62 -9.01
CA GLU A 12 9.53 15.96 -9.38
C GLU A 12 11.01 15.96 -9.78
N HIS A 13 11.87 15.26 -9.01
CA HIS A 13 13.29 15.14 -9.36
C HIS A 13 13.50 14.39 -10.68
N LEU A 14 12.76 13.32 -10.93
CA LEU A 14 12.86 12.58 -12.20
C LEU A 14 12.36 13.39 -13.38
N ALA A 15 11.25 14.12 -13.23
CA ALA A 15 10.74 15.01 -14.27
C ALA A 15 11.75 16.13 -14.60
N ALA A 16 12.39 16.72 -13.59
CA ALA A 16 13.44 17.72 -13.78
C ALA A 16 14.65 17.18 -14.54
N THR A 17 15.01 15.90 -14.36
CA THR A 17 16.09 15.26 -15.15
C THR A 17 15.68 15.01 -16.60
N ALA A 18 14.41 14.72 -16.86
CA ALA A 18 13.90 14.45 -18.21
C ALA A 18 13.87 15.72 -19.10
N GLU A 19 13.81 16.90 -18.49
CA GLU A 19 13.90 18.20 -19.19
C GLU A 19 15.34 18.60 -19.54
N ARG A 20 16.35 17.84 -19.07
CA ARG A 20 17.78 18.11 -19.27
C ARG A 20 18.41 17.25 -20.37
N PRO A 21 19.50 17.73 -20.99
CA PRO A 21 20.25 16.95 -21.98
C PRO A 21 21.03 15.82 -21.29
N VAL A 22 20.39 14.66 -21.15
CA VAL A 22 20.99 13.45 -20.58
C VAL A 22 21.53 12.51 -21.66
N ALA A 23 22.50 11.67 -21.27
CA ALA A 23 22.98 10.58 -22.11
C ALA A 23 21.82 9.72 -22.64
N ARG A 24 21.87 9.35 -23.94
CA ARG A 24 20.80 8.56 -24.59
C ARG A 24 20.54 7.22 -23.90
N SER A 25 21.58 6.61 -23.34
CA SER A 25 21.50 5.36 -22.59
C SER A 25 20.75 5.56 -21.27
N ALA A 26 21.05 6.63 -20.54
CA ALA A 26 20.39 6.98 -19.28
C ALA A 26 18.91 7.38 -19.49
N SER A 27 18.62 8.13 -20.55
CA SER A 27 17.27 8.61 -20.89
C SER A 27 16.20 7.51 -20.93
N ALA A 28 16.55 6.31 -21.43
CA ALA A 28 15.62 5.19 -21.47
C ALA A 28 15.24 4.69 -20.06
N TYR A 29 16.22 4.57 -19.17
CA TYR A 29 16.00 4.14 -17.78
C TYR A 29 15.30 5.23 -16.95
N LEU A 30 15.69 6.50 -17.14
CA LEU A 30 15.09 7.65 -16.46
C LEU A 30 13.61 7.81 -16.84
N GLY A 31 13.26 7.67 -18.11
CA GLY A 31 11.87 7.75 -18.55
C GLY A 31 11.00 6.60 -18.01
N GLU A 32 11.54 5.39 -17.88
CA GLU A 32 10.82 4.29 -17.24
C GLU A 32 10.65 4.54 -15.73
N ALA A 33 11.70 5.03 -15.05
CA ALA A 33 11.65 5.37 -13.64
C ALA A 33 10.62 6.47 -13.36
N GLU A 34 10.59 7.53 -14.18
CA GLU A 34 9.61 8.61 -14.10
C GLU A 34 8.18 8.07 -14.28
N ALA A 35 7.95 7.22 -15.28
CA ALA A 35 6.63 6.64 -15.52
C ALA A 35 6.12 5.83 -14.31
N VAL A 36 7.01 5.07 -13.66
CA VAL A 36 6.68 4.31 -12.44
C VAL A 36 6.42 5.25 -11.26
N ALA A 37 7.23 6.30 -11.09
CA ALA A 37 7.08 7.30 -10.04
C ALA A 37 5.75 8.07 -10.17
N ARG A 38 5.44 8.53 -11.40
CA ARG A 38 4.18 9.19 -11.73
C ARG A 38 2.99 8.28 -11.44
N ASP A 39 3.09 7.00 -11.81
CA ASP A 39 2.01 6.05 -11.55
C ASP A 39 1.69 5.90 -10.06
N LEU A 40 2.73 5.90 -9.20
CA LEU A 40 2.57 5.85 -7.75
C LEU A 40 1.99 7.16 -7.19
N ALA A 41 2.38 8.31 -7.72
CA ALA A 41 1.88 9.62 -7.31
C ALA A 41 0.40 9.81 -7.70
N GLU A 42 0.03 9.42 -8.92
CA GLU A 42 -1.35 9.53 -9.42
C GLU A 42 -2.27 8.48 -8.77
N ARG A 43 -1.72 7.32 -8.42
CA ARG A 43 -2.47 6.17 -7.88
C ARG A 43 -1.77 5.63 -6.64
N PRO A 44 -2.08 6.16 -5.44
CA PRO A 44 -1.51 5.66 -4.20
C PRO A 44 -1.84 4.17 -4.06
N ALA A 45 -0.80 3.39 -3.80
CA ALA A 45 -0.86 1.93 -3.70
C ALA A 45 -0.53 1.47 -2.27
N ASP A 46 -0.86 0.21 -1.97
CA ASP A 46 -0.50 -0.39 -0.69
C ASP A 46 1.02 -0.34 -0.42
N PRO A 47 1.46 -0.26 0.85
CA PRO A 47 2.87 -0.12 1.22
C PRO A 47 3.78 -1.22 0.65
N ALA A 48 3.25 -2.43 0.45
CA ALA A 48 4.00 -3.53 -0.18
C ALA A 48 4.26 -3.24 -1.67
N THR A 49 3.25 -2.77 -2.39
CA THR A 49 3.35 -2.37 -3.80
C THR A 49 4.28 -1.17 -3.97
N VAL A 50 4.20 -0.18 -3.07
CA VAL A 50 5.10 0.98 -3.05
C VAL A 50 6.55 0.52 -2.90
N ARG A 51 6.85 -0.38 -1.96
CA ARG A 51 8.21 -0.92 -1.78
C ARG A 51 8.72 -1.66 -3.01
N GLU A 52 7.90 -2.51 -3.61
CA GLU A 52 8.25 -3.26 -4.81
C GLU A 52 8.58 -2.32 -5.98
N ARG A 53 7.68 -1.35 -6.24
CA ARG A 53 7.82 -0.37 -7.31
C ARG A 53 9.01 0.56 -7.07
N ALA A 54 9.20 1.04 -5.84
CA ALA A 54 10.36 1.85 -5.46
C ALA A 54 11.67 1.06 -5.65
N GLY A 55 11.69 -0.23 -5.30
CA GLY A 55 12.84 -1.10 -5.57
C GLY A 55 13.15 -1.24 -7.06
N HIS A 56 12.12 -1.28 -7.92
CA HIS A 56 12.31 -1.26 -9.37
C HIS A 56 12.91 0.08 -9.85
N VAL A 57 12.43 1.22 -9.31
CA VAL A 57 13.00 2.54 -9.60
C VAL A 57 14.48 2.62 -9.19
N VAL A 58 14.84 2.14 -7.98
CA VAL A 58 16.25 2.07 -7.53
C VAL A 58 17.12 1.33 -8.53
N ARG A 59 16.65 0.19 -9.05
CA ARG A 59 17.38 -0.60 -10.04
C ARG A 59 17.57 0.17 -11.35
N LEU A 60 16.53 0.85 -11.83
CA LEU A 60 16.61 1.65 -13.06
C LEU A 60 17.59 2.80 -12.92
N LEU A 61 17.57 3.53 -11.81
CA LEU A 61 18.47 4.66 -11.56
C LEU A 61 19.94 4.22 -11.46
N ARG A 62 20.20 3.05 -10.87
CA ARG A 62 21.54 2.45 -10.82
C ARG A 62 22.05 2.03 -12.20
N GLU A 63 21.16 1.59 -13.09
CA GLU A 63 21.50 1.21 -14.47
C GLU A 63 21.68 2.45 -15.36
N ALA A 64 20.94 3.54 -15.08
CA ALA A 64 21.07 4.80 -15.80
C ALA A 64 22.50 5.36 -15.72
N GLY A 65 23.16 5.20 -14.56
CA GLY A 65 24.53 5.64 -14.35
C GLY A 65 24.65 7.17 -14.36
N ASP A 66 25.78 7.66 -14.87
CA ASP A 66 26.09 9.08 -14.97
C ASP A 66 25.37 9.71 -16.17
N THR A 67 24.76 10.86 -15.95
CA THR A 67 23.93 11.54 -16.96
C THR A 67 24.70 12.53 -17.83
N GLU A 68 26.01 12.67 -17.61
CA GLU A 68 26.90 13.65 -18.25
C GLU A 68 26.57 15.12 -17.90
N ASP A 69 25.74 15.36 -16.88
CA ASP A 69 25.35 16.67 -16.36
C ASP A 69 25.27 16.61 -14.82
N ASP A 70 26.12 17.40 -14.15
CA ASP A 70 26.22 17.37 -12.68
C ASP A 70 24.88 17.65 -11.98
N GLU A 71 24.05 18.54 -12.56
CA GLU A 71 22.74 18.91 -11.98
C GLU A 71 21.71 17.78 -12.16
N ALA A 72 21.72 17.10 -13.31
CA ALA A 72 20.92 15.91 -13.52
C ALA A 72 21.37 14.76 -12.61
N ASP A 73 22.68 14.58 -12.38
CA ASP A 73 23.20 13.58 -11.44
C ASP A 73 22.79 13.89 -9.99
N GLU A 74 22.78 15.16 -9.58
CA GLU A 74 22.26 15.57 -8.27
C GLU A 74 20.78 15.20 -8.11
N HIS A 75 19.97 15.45 -9.14
CA HIS A 75 18.55 15.08 -9.12
C HIS A 75 18.34 13.56 -9.13
N VAL A 76 19.11 12.80 -9.92
CA VAL A 76 19.09 11.34 -9.94
C VAL A 76 19.49 10.77 -8.58
N ALA A 77 20.53 11.32 -7.95
CA ALA A 77 20.97 10.91 -6.62
C ALA A 77 19.90 11.20 -5.55
N ALA A 78 19.24 12.37 -5.62
CA ALA A 78 18.14 12.71 -4.73
C ALA A 78 16.94 11.76 -4.91
N ALA A 79 16.54 11.48 -6.16
CA ALA A 79 15.48 10.52 -6.47
C ALA A 79 15.83 9.10 -6.00
N LEU A 80 17.08 8.69 -6.16
CA LEU A 80 17.57 7.39 -5.70
C LEU A 80 17.46 7.25 -4.18
N ALA A 81 17.88 8.26 -3.43
CA ALA A 81 17.80 8.24 -1.97
C ALA A 81 16.34 8.12 -1.47
N LEU A 82 15.41 8.83 -2.13
CA LEU A 82 13.97 8.74 -1.83
C LEU A 82 13.42 7.34 -2.15
N ALA A 83 13.78 6.80 -3.32
CA ALA A 83 13.36 5.46 -3.73
C ALA A 83 13.91 4.37 -2.79
N GLU A 84 15.16 4.49 -2.34
CA GLU A 84 15.74 3.57 -1.36
C GLU A 84 15.03 3.65 0.01
N ALA A 85 14.68 4.84 0.47
CA ALA A 85 13.92 5.02 1.71
C ALA A 85 12.51 4.39 1.62
N LEU A 86 11.82 4.59 0.49
CA LEU A 86 10.52 3.97 0.20
C LEU A 86 10.63 2.44 0.13
N ALA A 87 11.66 1.91 -0.55
CA ALA A 87 11.90 0.47 -0.68
C ALA A 87 12.28 -0.19 0.66
N ALA A 88 13.09 0.48 1.48
CA ALA A 88 13.43 0.04 2.83
C ALA A 88 12.20 0.03 3.75
N GLY A 89 11.17 0.81 3.41
CA GLY A 89 9.93 0.86 4.16
C GLY A 89 10.14 1.38 5.57
N THR A 90 10.93 2.44 5.72
CA THR A 90 11.19 3.11 7.01
C THR A 90 9.96 3.83 7.59
N GLY A 91 8.76 3.57 7.07
CA GLY A 91 7.49 3.75 7.76
C GLY A 91 7.34 2.74 8.90
N SER A 92 8.14 2.93 9.95
CA SER A 92 7.89 2.36 11.27
C SER A 92 6.84 3.20 11.97
N ASP A 93 5.59 3.15 11.51
CA ASP A 93 4.42 3.61 12.28
C ASP A 93 3.17 2.94 11.68
N GLY A 94 2.57 2.02 12.44
CA GLY A 94 1.47 1.16 11.98
C GLY A 94 1.49 -0.29 12.48
N ALA A 95 2.34 -0.62 13.45
CA ALA A 95 2.14 -1.76 14.35
C ALA A 95 1.72 -1.23 15.74
N SER A 96 0.47 -0.75 15.84
CA SER A 96 -0.36 -0.52 17.05
C SER A 96 -1.65 0.11 16.51
N ASP A 97 -2.87 -0.35 16.74
CA ASP A 97 -3.36 -1.10 17.87
C ASP A 97 -4.48 -2.03 17.39
N SER A 98 -4.28 -3.32 17.59
CA SER A 98 -5.40 -4.22 17.79
C SER A 98 -5.92 -3.95 19.21
N ASP A 99 -6.58 -2.81 19.40
CA ASP A 99 -7.51 -2.63 20.52
C ASP A 99 -8.80 -3.33 20.11
N ASP A 100 -8.69 -4.66 20.08
CA ASP A 100 -9.74 -5.57 20.49
C ASP A 100 -10.21 -5.14 21.89
N ASN A 101 -11.02 -4.08 21.97
CA ASN A 101 -11.91 -3.89 23.10
C ASN A 101 -13.19 -4.70 22.84
N GLY A 102 -13.00 -6.01 22.72
CA GLY A 102 -13.99 -6.98 23.12
C GLY A 102 -13.98 -7.09 24.64
N ASP A 103 -14.56 -6.10 25.33
CA ASP A 103 -15.15 -6.22 26.67
C ASP A 103 -15.82 -4.87 26.99
N SER A 104 -17.14 -4.75 26.92
CA SER A 104 -17.93 -5.09 28.08
C SER A 104 -19.34 -5.45 27.64
N ASP A 105 -19.77 -6.62 28.06
CA ASP A 105 -21.14 -6.92 28.46
C ASP A 105 -21.77 -5.74 29.24
N ASP A 106 -22.37 -4.77 28.56
CA ASP A 106 -23.50 -4.03 29.15
C ASP A 106 -24.74 -4.90 28.92
N LYS A 107 -24.83 -5.97 29.73
CA LYS A 107 -26.11 -6.60 30.03
C LYS A 107 -26.92 -5.57 30.80
N GLY A 108 -27.58 -4.69 30.08
CA GLY A 108 -28.75 -4.00 30.59
C GLY A 108 -29.77 -5.09 30.91
N ASP A 109 -29.78 -5.50 32.19
CA ASP A 109 -30.86 -6.21 32.85
C ASP A 109 -32.17 -5.51 32.47
N SER A 110 -32.80 -6.01 31.41
CA SER A 110 -34.20 -5.76 31.17
C SER A 110 -34.93 -6.78 32.02
N ASP A 111 -35.12 -6.41 33.28
CA ASP A 111 -36.03 -7.09 34.18
C ASP A 111 -37.32 -7.46 33.43
N ASP A 112 -37.55 -8.77 33.37
CA ASP A 112 -38.80 -9.43 33.71
C ASP A 112 -40.06 -8.57 33.52
N ASN A 113 -40.89 -8.95 32.54
CA ASN A 113 -42.35 -9.09 32.67
C ASN A 113 -42.96 -9.35 31.29
N GLY A 114 -43.48 -10.56 31.06
CA GLY A 114 -44.26 -10.78 29.85
C GLY A 114 -44.66 -12.21 29.57
N ASP A 115 -45.52 -12.74 30.45
CA ASP A 115 -46.62 -13.61 30.07
C ASP A 115 -46.29 -14.99 29.48
N SER A 116 -46.44 -15.97 30.38
CA SER A 116 -47.03 -17.28 30.18
C SER A 116 -47.96 -17.44 28.97
N ASP A 117 -48.16 -18.70 28.58
CA ASP A 117 -49.04 -19.23 27.54
C ASP A 117 -48.32 -19.35 26.18
N ASP A 118 -48.26 -20.49 25.50
CA ASP A 118 -49.28 -21.50 25.36
C ASP A 118 -48.68 -22.79 24.77
N LYS A 119 -49.08 -23.89 25.39
CA LYS A 119 -49.21 -25.31 24.99
C LYS A 119 -48.72 -25.82 23.63
N GLY A 120 -48.28 -27.08 23.70
CA GLY A 120 -48.52 -28.11 22.69
C GLY A 120 -47.34 -28.31 21.75
N ASP A 121 -46.91 -29.51 21.39
CA ASP A 121 -47.28 -30.87 21.73
C ASP A 121 -46.09 -31.70 21.22
N ASN A 122 -45.78 -32.80 21.91
CA ASN A 122 -44.89 -33.82 21.38
C ASN A 122 -45.62 -34.53 20.23
N ASP A 123 -44.92 -34.80 19.12
CA ASP A 123 -45.06 -36.02 18.29
C ASP A 123 -44.00 -35.87 17.16
N ASP A 124 -42.93 -36.67 17.15
CA ASP A 124 -42.84 -38.00 16.52
C ASP A 124 -42.61 -37.96 15.00
N GLY A 125 -41.75 -38.88 14.54
CA GLY A 125 -41.56 -39.21 13.11
C GLY A 125 -40.31 -38.57 12.51
N ASP A 126 -39.11 -39.15 12.55
CA ASP A 126 -38.67 -40.38 11.86
C ASP A 126 -38.54 -40.22 10.33
N HIS A 127 -37.47 -40.85 9.80
CA HIS A 127 -37.08 -41.06 8.40
C HIS A 127 -36.46 -39.89 7.61
N ARG A 128 -35.13 -39.89 7.37
CA ARG A 128 -34.30 -40.80 6.52
C ARG A 128 -34.25 -40.38 5.05
N ASP A 129 -33.00 -40.28 4.59
CA ASP A 129 -32.50 -40.47 3.21
C ASP A 129 -32.99 -39.44 2.18
N GLY A 130 -32.17 -38.74 1.41
CA GLY A 130 -30.89 -39.12 0.83
C GLY A 130 -30.94 -38.77 -0.66
N ASP A 131 -29.86 -38.19 -1.15
CA ASP A 131 -29.46 -38.02 -2.56
C ASP A 131 -30.31 -37.19 -3.54
N GLY A 132 -29.62 -36.23 -4.19
CA GLY A 132 -30.06 -35.52 -5.40
C GLY A 132 -29.85 -36.39 -6.65
N PRO A 133 -29.33 -35.86 -7.77
CA PRO A 133 -29.09 -34.46 -8.17
C PRO A 133 -30.30 -33.76 -8.81
#